data_AF-A0A8S0YAF2-F1
#
_entry.id   AF-A0A8S0YAF2-F1
#
_cell.length_a   1.000
_cell.length_b   1.000
_cell.length_c   1.000
_cell.angle_alpha   90.00
_cell.angle_beta   90.00
_cell.angle_gamma   90.00
#
_symmetry.space_group_name_H-M   'P 1'
#
loop_
_entity.id
_entity.type
_entity.pdbx_description
1 polymer ?
#
loop_
_entity_poly.entity_id
_entity_poly.type
_entity_poly.pdbx_seq_one_letter_code
_entity_poly.pdbx_strand_id
1 'polypeptide(L)' 'MQAIKQYTDVINGSIRIDLPKDFIAKRVELIILPADEEPPLPGYQNASDFEQFLLDNPEMSDDEYQAIEEKRQHFKKWK' A
#
# COMPACT_ATOMS: atom_id res chain seq x y z
N MET A 1 7.45 -17.51 7.80
CA MET A 1 7.89 -17.03 6.47
C MET A 1 9.18 -16.25 6.67
N GLN A 2 10.21 -16.51 5.85
CA GLN A 2 11.46 -15.77 5.91
C GLN A 2 11.50 -14.82 4.70
N ALA A 3 11.42 -13.52 4.97
CA ALA A 3 11.51 -12.50 3.94
C ALA A 3 12.98 -12.10 3.75
N ILE A 4 13.42 -12.01 2.49
CA ILE A 4 14.77 -11.56 2.14
C ILE A 4 14.64 -10.11 1.68
N LYS A 5 15.28 -9.19 2.40
CA LYS A 5 15.39 -7.78 1.99
C LYS A 5 16.76 -7.56 1.36
N GLN A 6 16.78 -7.11 0.11
CA GLN A 6 18.00 -6.79 -0.63
C GLN A 6 17.82 -5.43 -1.31
N TYR A 7 18.81 -4.57 -1.17
CA TYR A 7 18.94 -3.35 -1.95
C TYR A 7 19.73 -3.68 -3.22
N THR A 8 19.21 -3.29 -4.38
CA THR A 8 19.82 -3.56 -5.69
C THR A 8 19.61 -2.37 -6.60
N ASP A 9 20.60 -2.07 -7.43
CA ASP A 9 20.53 -0.98 -8.39
C ASP A 9 19.69 -1.39 -9.61
N VAL A 10 18.99 -0.43 -10.19
CA VAL A 10 18.28 -0.60 -11.46
C VAL A 10 19.25 -0.32 -12.60
N ILE A 11 19.59 -1.35 -13.38
CA ILE A 11 20.51 -1.23 -14.52
C ILE A 11 19.71 -1.50 -15.79
N ASN A 12 19.59 -0.50 -16.68
CA ASN A 12 18.82 -0.58 -17.93
C ASN A 12 17.37 -1.05 -17.72
N GLY A 13 16.72 -0.57 -16.66
CA GLY A 13 15.34 -0.95 -16.31
C GLY A 13 15.19 -2.38 -15.79
N SER A 14 16.30 -3.07 -15.52
CA SER A 14 16.32 -4.43 -14.98
C SER A 14 16.92 -4.45 -13.58
N ILE A 15 16.39 -5.31 -12.72
CA ILE A 15 16.97 -5.62 -11.41
C ILE A 15 17.48 -7.06 -11.40
N ARG A 16 18.65 -7.27 -10.79
CA ARG A 16 19.21 -8.60 -10.55
C ARG A 16 19.15 -8.90 -9.06
N ILE A 17 18.58 -10.06 -8.73
CA ILE A 17 18.42 -10.54 -7.36
C ILE A 17 19.12 -11.91 -7.28
N ASP A 18 20.09 -12.03 -6.39
CA ASP A 18 20.82 -13.28 -6.18
C ASP A 18 20.23 -13.98 -4.95
N LEU A 19 19.53 -15.09 -5.18
CA LEU A 19 18.93 -15.88 -4.12
C LEU A 19 20.00 -16.67 -3.33
N PRO A 20 19.81 -16.89 -2.02
CA PRO A 20 20.70 -17.74 -1.22
C PRO A 20 20.87 -19.14 -1.81
N LYS A 21 22.06 -19.74 -1.64
CA LYS A 21 22.38 -21.06 -2.21
C LYS A 21 21.50 -22.20 -1.68
N ASP A 22 20.95 -22.02 -0.50
CA ASP A 22 20.04 -22.92 0.21
C ASP A 22 18.56 -22.61 -0.07
N PHE A 23 18.24 -21.67 -0.96
CA PHE A 23 16.89 -21.35 -1.34
C PHE A 23 16.30 -22.44 -2.26
N ILE A 24 15.32 -23.19 -1.75
CA ILE A 24 14.73 -24.37 -2.41
C ILE A 24 13.27 -24.20 -2.87
N ALA A 25 12.70 -22.99 -2.76
CA ALA A 25 11.28 -22.78 -3.06
C ALA A 25 10.98 -22.80 -4.58
N LYS A 26 9.86 -23.42 -4.97
CA LYS A 26 9.42 -23.51 -6.38
C LYS A 26 8.73 -22.24 -6.89
N ARG A 27 8.21 -21.39 -6.00
CA ARG A 27 7.55 -20.13 -6.30
C ARG A 27 8.08 -19.05 -5.37
N VAL A 28 8.27 -17.86 -5.91
CA VAL A 28 8.78 -16.70 -5.18
C VAL A 28 7.81 -15.55 -5.38
N GLU A 29 7.47 -14.89 -4.29
CA GLU A 29 6.73 -13.62 -4.30
C GLU A 29 7.75 -12.50 -4.10
N LEU A 30 7.66 -11.45 -4.91
CA LEU A 30 8.61 -10.34 -4.94
C LEU A 30 7.87 -9.04 -4.68
N ILE A 31 8.37 -8.27 -3.71
CA ILE A 31 7.89 -6.91 -3.41
C ILE A 31 9.04 -5.96 -3.73
N ILE A 32 8.82 -5.03 -4.65
CA ILE A 32 9.81 -4.04 -5.07
C ILE A 32 9.42 -2.70 -4.44
N LEU A 33 10.33 -2.12 -3.68
CA LEU A 33 10.16 -0.81 -3.04
C LEU A 33 11.29 0.12 -3.50
N PRO A 34 10.99 1.40 -3.82
CA PRO A 34 12.02 2.38 -4.09
C PRO A 34 12.88 2.61 -2.84
N ALA A 35 14.20 2.76 -3.01
CA ALA A 35 15.14 2.96 -1.91
C ALA A 35 15.52 4.42 -1.67
N ASP A 36 15.34 5.28 -2.70
CA ASP A 36 15.74 6.70 -2.69
C ASP A 36 14.61 7.67 -2.32
N GLU A 37 13.60 7.20 -1.58
CA GLU A 37 12.91 8.12 -0.70
C GLU A 37 13.88 8.37 0.46
N GLU A 38 14.63 9.49 0.39
CA GLU A 38 15.37 10.02 1.52
C GLU A 38 14.53 9.87 2.80
N PRO A 39 15.12 9.70 3.98
CA PRO A 39 14.35 9.88 5.18
C PRO A 39 14.10 11.38 5.38
N PRO A 40 12.88 11.96 5.21
CA PRO A 40 12.67 13.38 5.52
C PRO A 40 12.88 13.78 6.99
N LEU A 41 14.12 13.99 7.43
CA LEU A 41 14.52 14.70 8.65
C LEU A 41 13.88 14.21 9.99
N PRO A 42 14.46 14.53 11.15
CA PRO A 42 13.80 14.22 12.42
C PRO A 42 12.60 15.16 12.58
N GLY A 43 11.40 14.68 12.27
CA GLY A 43 10.14 15.34 12.60
C GLY A 43 9.00 15.19 11.60
N TYR A 44 9.26 14.91 10.32
CA TYR A 44 8.22 14.92 9.29
C TYR A 44 8.47 13.87 8.22
N GLN A 45 8.12 12.63 8.53
CA GLN A 45 8.40 11.51 7.64
C GLN A 45 7.22 10.58 7.50
N ASN A 46 6.72 10.47 6.27
CA ASN A 46 5.76 9.45 5.81
C ASN A 46 4.30 9.81 6.10
N ALA A 47 3.80 10.78 5.35
CA ALA A 47 2.49 10.59 4.77
C ALA A 47 2.60 11.02 3.31
N SER A 48 2.55 10.06 2.38
CA SER A 48 2.32 10.34 0.96
C SER A 48 1.17 11.35 0.87
N ASP A 49 1.18 12.31 -0.07
CA ASP A 49 0.06 13.26 -0.23
C ASP A 49 -1.31 12.54 -0.26
N PHE A 50 -1.31 11.27 -0.69
CA PHE A 50 -2.46 10.37 -0.62
C PHE A 50 -2.84 9.92 0.79
N GLU A 51 -1.87 9.62 1.67
CA GLU A 51 -2.11 9.30 3.09
C GLU A 51 -2.58 10.51 3.88
N GLN A 52 -2.02 11.70 3.61
CA GLN A 52 -2.58 12.97 4.14
C GLN A 52 -3.99 13.20 3.64
N PHE A 53 -4.24 13.00 2.35
CA PHE A 53 -5.60 13.07 1.80
C PHE A 53 -6.54 12.07 2.49
N LEU A 54 -6.15 10.82 2.73
CA LEU A 54 -6.97 9.84 3.45
C LEU A 54 -7.25 10.24 4.90
N LEU A 55 -6.28 10.86 5.58
CA LEU A 55 -6.45 11.37 6.95
C LEU A 55 -7.28 12.66 7.02
N ASP A 56 -7.17 13.53 6.02
CA ASP A 56 -7.88 14.80 5.93
C ASP A 56 -9.30 14.66 5.39
N ASN A 57 -9.65 13.48 4.86
CA ASN A 57 -11.02 13.20 4.45
C ASN A 57 -11.90 13.13 5.69
N PRO A 58 -12.99 13.92 5.75
CA PRO A 58 -13.93 13.83 6.86
C PRO A 58 -14.45 12.40 6.94
N GLU A 59 -14.26 11.77 8.11
CA GLU A 59 -14.89 10.49 8.39
C GLU A 59 -16.41 10.67 8.23
N MET A 60 -17.01 9.81 7.42
CA MET A 60 -18.46 9.81 7.22
C MET A 60 -19.12 9.63 8.58
N SER A 61 -19.94 10.60 8.99
CA SER A 61 -20.67 10.47 10.24
C SER A 61 -21.65 9.30 10.18
N ASP A 62 -21.92 8.66 11.31
CA ASP A 62 -22.86 7.54 11.39
C ASP A 62 -24.25 7.92 10.83
N ASP A 63 -24.65 9.19 10.99
CA ASP A 63 -25.90 9.74 10.45
C ASP A 63 -25.91 9.78 8.90
N GLU A 64 -24.79 10.18 8.29
CA GLU A 64 -24.63 10.19 6.83
C GLU A 64 -24.58 8.77 6.26
N TYR A 65 -23.92 7.85 6.97
CA TYR A 65 -23.87 6.44 6.61
C TYR A 65 -25.27 5.81 6.64
N GLN A 66 -26.04 6.06 7.71
CA GLN A 66 -27.41 5.58 7.87
C GLN A 66 -28.32 6.08 6.75
N ALA A 67 -28.23 7.37 6.39
CA ALA A 67 -29.03 7.97 5.32
C ALA A 67 -28.74 7.33 3.94
N ILE A 68 -27.49 6.95 3.67
CA ILE A 68 -27.09 6.26 2.43
C ILE A 68 -27.59 4.80 2.43
N GLU A 69 -27.49 4.11 3.57
CA GLU A 69 -27.99 2.74 3.74
C GLU A 69 -29.51 2.68 3.51
N GLU A 70 -30.27 3.61 4.10
CA GLU A 70 -31.73 3.71 3.93
C GLU A 70 -32.12 3.95 2.47
N LYS A 71 -31.42 4.85 1.77
CA LYS A 71 -31.64 5.09 0.33
C LYS A 71 -31.31 3.85 -0.49
N ARG A 72 -30.22 3.14 -0.20
CA ARG A 72 -29.85 1.88 -0.89
C ARG A 72 -30.89 0.79 -0.67
N GLN A 73 -31.41 0.65 0.55
CA GLN A 73 -32.49 -0.29 0.86
C GLN A 73 -33.78 0.07 0.12
N HIS A 74 -34.10 1.36 0.03
CA HIS A 74 -35.26 1.82 -0.73
C HIS A 74 -35.11 1.48 -2.23
N PHE A 75 -33.95 1.74 -2.84
CA PHE A 75 -33.69 1.37 -4.23
C PHE A 75 -33.73 -0.15 -4.50
N LYS A 76 -33.23 -0.97 -3.55
CA LYS A 76 -33.29 -2.44 -3.68
C LYS A 76 -34.71 -2.98 -3.62
N LYS A 77 -35.62 -2.34 -2.88
CA LYS A 77 -37.04 -2.73 -2.81
C LYS A 77 -37.85 -2.36 -4.05
N TRP A 78 -37.31 -1.49 -4.92
CA TRP A 78 -37.93 -1.05 -6.16
C TRP A 78 -37.45 -1.84 -7.39
N LYS A 79 -36.61 -2.87 -7.20
CA LYS A 79 -36.13 -3.78 -8.24
C LYS A 79 -36.72 -5.17 -8.02
#